data_AF-A0A1I6J2U3-F1
#
_entry.id   AF-A0A1I6J2U3-F1
#
_cell.length_a   1.000
_cell.length_b   1.000
_cell.length_c   1.000
_cell.angle_alpha   90.00
_cell.angle_beta   90.00
_cell.angle_gamma   90.00
#
_symmetry.space_group_name_H-M   'P 1'
#
loop_
_entity.id
_entity.type
_entity.pdbx_description
1 polymer ?
#
loop_
_entity_poly.entity_id
_entity_poly.type
_entity_poly.pdbx_seq_one_letter_code
_entity_poly.pdbx_strand_id
1 'polypeptide(L)'
;MNASSPPPTMEPLSARIPSDLYLWLAQLQVEGATTNSDKLRVLLGQLKRQHDGAFDYVAAHAWTRDLTARLREALVRIESESGHHSEVVSLLLDHFVAALALAISQAPADADDARKFEEALVRRAATLCETLLRQGTPLTAAAYDPQVVRRHLGPTLDLAHPLQATSSSKGS
;
A
#
# COMPACT_ATOMS: atom_id res chain seq x y z
N MET A 1 1.29 -25.28 33.11
CA MET A 1 2.46 -24.45 33.48
C MET A 1 2.85 -23.65 32.26
N ASN A 2 2.52 -22.34 32.22
CA ASN A 2 2.95 -21.45 31.13
C ASN A 2 4.40 -21.03 31.40
N ALA A 3 5.33 -21.52 30.59
CA ALA A 3 6.71 -21.05 30.61
C ALA A 3 6.73 -19.62 30.06
N SER A 4 6.99 -18.65 30.93
CA SER A 4 7.24 -17.26 30.53
C SER A 4 8.64 -17.20 29.92
N SER A 5 8.75 -16.78 28.65
CA SER A 5 10.04 -16.54 28.01
C SER A 5 10.84 -15.49 28.79
N PRO A 6 12.17 -15.66 28.93
CA PRO A 6 12.99 -14.67 29.62
C PRO A 6 12.95 -13.32 28.89
N PRO A 7 13.07 -12.19 29.62
CA PRO A 7 13.11 -10.87 29.01
C PRO A 7 14.31 -10.75 28.06
N PRO A 8 14.17 -10.02 26.94
CA PRO A 8 15.24 -9.87 25.96
C PRO A 8 16.48 -9.23 26.59
N THR A 9 17.66 -9.78 26.29
CA THR A 9 18.95 -9.20 26.71
C THR A 9 19.23 -7.91 25.94
N MET A 10 19.69 -6.88 26.65
CA MET A 10 19.96 -5.55 26.08
C MET A 10 21.45 -5.32 25.97
N GLU A 11 21.95 -5.13 24.75
CA GLU A 11 23.35 -4.79 24.47
C GLU A 11 23.52 -3.27 24.29
N PRO A 12 24.55 -2.63 24.88
CA PRO A 12 24.77 -1.21 24.72
C PRO A 12 25.28 -0.88 23.30
N LEU A 13 24.59 0.04 22.62
CA LEU A 13 25.00 0.58 21.32
C LEU A 13 25.56 1.99 21.49
N SER A 14 26.85 2.20 21.19
CA SER A 14 27.46 3.53 21.13
C SER A 14 27.66 3.95 19.67
N ALA A 15 26.95 4.99 19.25
CA ALA A 15 27.04 5.54 17.90
C ALA A 15 26.95 7.07 17.93
N ARG A 16 27.63 7.72 16.98
CA ARG A 16 27.48 9.17 16.74
C ARG A 16 26.48 9.39 15.62
N ILE A 17 25.53 10.29 15.84
CA ILE A 17 24.56 10.72 14.83
C ILE A 17 24.67 12.23 14.61
N PRO A 18 24.30 12.74 13.41
CA PRO A 18 24.20 14.17 13.14
C PRO A 18 23.31 14.90 14.15
N SER A 19 23.65 16.15 14.47
CA SER A 19 22.97 16.95 15.49
C SER A 19 21.50 17.24 15.15
N ASP A 20 21.20 17.47 13.87
CA ASP A 20 19.83 17.63 13.37
C ASP A 20 18.99 16.37 13.58
N LEU A 21 19.55 15.19 13.30
CA LEU A 21 18.88 13.91 13.52
C LEU A 21 18.61 13.66 15.02
N TYR A 22 19.56 14.02 15.88
CA TYR A 22 19.37 13.94 17.33
C TYR A 22 18.24 14.83 17.82
N LEU A 23 18.20 16.09 17.36
CA LEU A 23 17.14 17.05 17.73
C LEU A 23 15.78 16.58 17.24
N TRP A 24 15.70 16.08 16.01
CA TRP A 24 14.49 15.48 15.46
C TRP A 24 14.01 14.29 16.31
N LEU A 25 14.90 13.35 16.64
CA LEU A 25 14.56 12.18 17.46
C LEU A 25 14.06 12.58 18.86
N ALA A 26 14.66 13.62 19.45
CA ALA A 26 14.24 14.15 20.75
C ALA A 26 12.79 14.66 20.73
N GLN A 27 12.36 15.26 19.62
CA GLN A 27 11.01 15.80 19.45
C GLN A 27 9.97 14.76 18.99
N LEU A 28 10.43 13.70 18.31
CA LEU A 28 9.57 12.67 17.76
C LEU A 28 8.73 11.99 18.85
N GLN A 29 7.41 11.99 18.70
CA GLN A 29 6.51 11.22 19.57
C GLN A 29 6.41 9.80 19.03
N VAL A 30 6.73 8.81 19.86
CA VAL A 30 6.65 7.39 19.52
C VAL A 30 5.85 6.70 20.61
N GLU A 31 4.78 6.01 20.21
CA GLU A 31 3.91 5.30 21.14
C GLU A 31 4.70 4.25 21.95
N GLY A 32 4.52 4.26 23.28
CA GLY A 32 5.23 3.36 24.19
C GLY A 32 6.70 3.70 24.43
N ALA A 33 7.20 4.85 23.96
CA ALA A 33 8.58 5.29 24.18
C ALA A 33 8.66 6.70 24.79
N THR A 34 9.43 6.85 25.86
CA THR A 34 9.61 8.13 26.55
C THR A 34 11.03 8.68 26.38
N THR A 35 12.05 7.83 26.46
CA THR A 35 13.45 8.23 26.29
C THR A 35 13.92 8.08 24.85
N ASN A 36 14.99 8.79 24.45
CA ASN A 36 15.60 8.62 23.13
C ASN A 36 16.06 7.17 22.88
N SER A 37 16.55 6.48 23.92
CA SER A 37 16.90 5.06 23.85
C SER A 37 15.67 4.17 23.61
N ASP A 38 14.52 4.50 24.21
CA ASP A 38 13.27 3.78 23.95
C ASP A 38 12.77 4.01 22.54
N LYS A 39 12.83 5.26 22.05
CA LYS A 39 12.47 5.59 20.67
C LYS A 39 13.33 4.81 19.69
N LEU A 40 14.66 4.80 19.90
CA LEU A 40 15.57 4.00 19.08
C LEU A 40 15.22 2.51 19.12
N ARG A 41 14.90 1.96 20.30
CA ARG A 41 14.51 0.55 20.42
C ARG A 41 13.23 0.25 19.65
N VAL A 42 12.21 1.10 19.76
CA VAL A 42 10.94 0.93 19.05
C VAL A 42 11.14 1.06 17.54
N LEU A 43 11.86 2.10 17.09
CA LEU A 43 12.12 2.34 15.67
C LEU A 43 13.02 1.26 15.05
N LEU A 44 14.07 0.82 15.74
CA LEU A 44 14.90 -0.31 15.30
C LEU A 44 14.11 -1.62 15.35
N GLY A 45 13.23 -1.82 16.31
CA GLY A 45 12.32 -2.95 16.34
C GLY A 45 11.32 -2.94 15.17
N GLN A 46 10.82 -1.76 14.80
CA GLN A 46 10.00 -1.58 13.59
C GLN A 46 10.82 -1.88 12.33
N LEU A 47 12.02 -1.31 12.20
CA LEU A 47 12.93 -1.55 11.08
C LEU A 47 13.36 -3.01 10.99
N LYS A 48 13.64 -3.65 12.13
CA LYS A 48 13.95 -5.06 12.22
C LYS A 48 12.75 -5.92 11.86
N ARG A 49 11.54 -5.61 12.32
CA ARG A 49 10.33 -6.32 11.85
C ARG A 49 10.08 -6.11 10.35
N GLN A 50 10.38 -4.93 9.82
CA GLN A 50 10.34 -4.65 8.38
C GLN A 50 11.39 -5.47 7.61
N HIS A 51 12.57 -5.70 8.19
CA HIS A 51 13.66 -6.45 7.57
C HIS A 51 13.50 -7.99 7.73
N ASP A 52 13.18 -8.45 8.94
CA ASP A 52 13.00 -9.86 9.31
C ASP A 52 11.68 -10.42 8.76
N GLY A 53 10.68 -9.57 8.57
CA GLY A 53 9.57 -9.85 7.68
C GLY A 53 10.07 -9.82 6.24
N ALA A 54 10.93 -10.76 5.86
CA ALA A 54 11.12 -11.16 4.48
C ALA A 54 9.70 -11.40 3.95
N PHE A 55 9.22 -10.41 3.22
CA PHE A 55 7.84 -9.95 3.29
C PHE A 55 6.86 -11.09 3.01
N ASP A 56 6.25 -11.68 4.04
CA ASP A 56 5.00 -12.37 3.80
C ASP A 56 3.97 -11.32 3.36
N TYR A 57 3.00 -11.73 2.54
CA TYR A 57 2.06 -10.80 1.94
C TYR A 57 1.29 -9.97 2.99
N VAL A 58 0.98 -10.56 4.15
CA VAL A 58 0.19 -9.89 5.20
C VAL A 58 0.99 -8.78 5.87
N ALA A 59 2.25 -9.04 6.20
CA ALA A 59 3.16 -8.04 6.75
C ALA A 59 3.43 -6.92 5.74
N ALA A 60 3.65 -7.26 4.47
CA ALA A 60 3.81 -6.29 3.38
C ALA A 60 2.60 -5.39 3.21
N HIS A 61 1.40 -5.97 3.34
CA HIS A 61 0.14 -5.23 3.23
C HIS A 61 -0.08 -4.29 4.40
N ALA A 62 0.16 -4.73 5.63
CA ALA A 62 0.06 -3.87 6.81
C ALA A 62 1.03 -2.68 6.73
N TRP A 63 2.28 -2.95 6.39
CA TRP A 63 3.31 -1.93 6.23
C TRP A 63 2.99 -0.93 5.13
N THR A 64 2.58 -1.41 3.95
CA THR A 64 2.22 -0.53 2.83
C THR A 64 1.00 0.34 3.15
N ARG A 65 0.02 -0.20 3.89
CA ARG A 65 -1.13 0.58 4.36
C ARG A 65 -0.68 1.73 5.25
N ASP A 66 0.28 1.49 6.15
CA ASP A 66 0.80 2.50 7.06
C ASP A 66 1.55 3.63 6.32
N LEU A 67 2.20 3.36 5.18
CA LEU A 67 2.79 4.40 4.32
C LEU A 67 1.75 5.41 3.82
N THR A 68 0.48 4.99 3.71
CA THR A 68 -0.64 5.83 3.26
C THR A 68 -1.51 6.36 4.41
N ALA A 69 -1.18 6.05 5.68
CA ALA A 69 -2.02 6.37 6.83
C ALA A 69 -2.36 7.85 6.95
N ARG A 70 -1.34 8.73 6.87
CA ARG A 70 -1.54 10.20 6.94
C ARG A 70 -2.49 10.73 5.86
N LEU A 71 -2.41 10.17 4.65
CA LEU A 71 -3.30 10.54 3.55
C LEU A 71 -4.74 10.09 3.85
N ARG A 72 -4.91 8.84 4.29
CA ARG A 72 -6.23 8.28 4.64
C ARG A 72 -6.90 9.08 5.77
N GLU A 73 -6.15 9.42 6.82
CA GLU A 73 -6.64 10.26 7.92
C GLU A 73 -7.04 11.66 7.45
N ALA A 74 -6.26 12.26 6.53
CA ALA A 74 -6.60 13.55 5.96
C ALA A 74 -7.90 13.49 5.13
N LEU A 75 -8.08 12.43 4.34
CA LEU A 75 -9.31 12.21 3.57
C LEU A 75 -10.51 12.01 4.49
N VAL A 76 -10.41 11.14 5.51
CA VAL A 76 -11.50 10.92 6.48
C VAL A 76 -11.96 12.22 7.12
N ARG A 77 -11.02 13.10 7.50
CA ARG A 77 -11.35 14.42 8.05
C ARG A 77 -12.11 15.28 7.03
N ILE A 78 -11.61 15.40 5.81
CA ILE A 78 -12.26 16.18 4.72
C ILE A 78 -13.67 15.63 4.44
N GLU A 79 -13.83 14.31 4.38
CA GLU A 79 -15.11 13.65 4.11
C GLU A 79 -16.10 13.84 5.25
N SER A 80 -15.63 13.81 6.51
CA SER A 80 -16.46 14.07 7.68
C SER A 80 -16.98 15.51 7.74
N GLU A 81 -16.17 16.48 7.26
CA GLU A 81 -16.52 17.90 7.24
C GLU A 81 -17.45 18.27 6.07
N SER A 82 -17.24 17.63 4.91
CA SER A 82 -17.96 17.94 3.66
C SER A 82 -19.18 17.06 3.39
N GLY A 83 -19.28 15.90 4.05
CA GLY A 83 -20.31 14.89 3.77
C GLY A 83 -20.15 14.18 2.41
N HIS A 84 -19.08 14.46 1.67
CA HIS A 84 -18.85 13.93 0.33
C HIS A 84 -17.71 12.91 0.35
N HIS A 85 -18.04 11.63 0.16
CA HIS A 85 -17.07 10.53 0.15
C HIS A 85 -16.65 10.17 -1.27
N SER A 86 -15.35 9.95 -1.48
CA SER A 86 -14.85 9.43 -2.76
C SER A 86 -14.54 7.94 -2.71
N GLU A 87 -15.45 7.13 -3.26
CA GLU A 87 -15.22 5.70 -3.46
C GLU A 87 -14.04 5.46 -4.41
N VAL A 88 -13.90 6.26 -5.47
CA VAL A 88 -12.80 6.14 -6.43
C VAL A 88 -11.43 6.25 -5.76
N VAL A 89 -11.25 7.25 -4.89
CA VAL A 89 -9.98 7.45 -4.17
C VAL A 89 -9.73 6.31 -3.19
N SER A 90 -10.73 5.92 -2.40
CA SER A 90 -10.62 4.82 -1.44
C SER A 90 -10.20 3.52 -2.13
N LEU A 91 -10.85 3.23 -3.26
CA LEU A 91 -10.60 2.04 -4.05
C LEU A 91 -9.20 2.01 -4.66
N LEU A 92 -8.74 3.15 -5.18
CA LEU A 92 -7.40 3.29 -5.74
C LEU A 92 -6.33 3.09 -4.67
N LEU A 93 -6.53 3.67 -3.48
CA LEU A 93 -5.60 3.50 -2.37
C LEU A 93 -5.51 2.04 -1.92
N ASP A 94 -6.64 1.32 -1.90
CA ASP A 94 -6.65 -0.10 -1.53
C ASP A 94 -5.96 -0.97 -2.57
N HIS A 95 -6.19 -0.69 -3.87
CA HIS A 95 -5.48 -1.40 -4.95
C HIS A 95 -3.98 -1.12 -4.94
N PHE A 96 -3.59 0.14 -4.71
CA PHE A 96 -2.18 0.52 -4.60
C PHE A 96 -1.49 -0.21 -3.44
N VAL A 97 -2.13 -0.24 -2.26
CA VAL A 97 -1.61 -0.96 -1.09
C VAL A 97 -1.39 -2.44 -1.42
N ALA A 98 -2.39 -3.09 -1.99
CA ALA A 98 -2.32 -4.51 -2.26
C ALA A 98 -1.37 -4.88 -3.42
N ALA A 99 -1.20 -4.01 -4.42
CA ALA A 99 -0.25 -4.20 -5.51
C ALA A 99 1.20 -4.06 -5.01
N LEU A 100 1.47 -3.03 -4.22
CA LEU A 100 2.80 -2.82 -3.67
C LEU A 100 3.16 -3.89 -2.64
N ALA A 101 2.19 -4.33 -1.82
CA ALA A 101 2.35 -5.47 -0.93
C ALA A 101 2.73 -6.75 -1.69
N LEU A 102 2.04 -7.05 -2.79
CA LEU A 102 2.37 -8.19 -3.65
C LEU A 102 3.79 -8.07 -4.23
N ALA A 103 4.18 -6.90 -4.73
CA ALA A 103 5.51 -6.72 -5.33
C ALA A 103 6.63 -6.90 -4.31
N ILE A 104 6.44 -6.37 -3.11
CA ILE A 104 7.45 -6.38 -2.05
C ILE A 104 7.53 -7.74 -1.35
N SER A 105 6.42 -8.49 -1.33
CA SER A 105 6.33 -9.82 -0.72
C SER A 105 6.90 -10.97 -1.56
N GLN A 106 7.49 -10.68 -2.72
CA GLN A 106 7.87 -11.70 -3.69
C GLN A 106 9.37 -11.62 -3.96
N ALA A 107 10.02 -12.77 -3.92
CA ALA A 107 11.41 -12.95 -4.31
C ALA A 107 11.51 -14.21 -5.19
N PRO A 108 11.09 -14.14 -6.46
CA PRO A 108 11.09 -15.30 -7.34
C PRO A 108 12.50 -15.90 -7.48
N ALA A 109 12.64 -17.20 -7.20
CA ALA A 109 13.93 -17.90 -7.28
C ALA A 109 14.19 -18.49 -8.67
N ASP A 110 13.13 -18.73 -9.44
CA ASP A 110 13.18 -19.35 -10.75
C ASP A 110 12.12 -18.77 -11.73
N ALA A 111 12.11 -19.28 -12.96
CA ALA A 111 11.21 -18.84 -14.00
C ALA A 111 9.73 -19.18 -13.73
N ASP A 112 9.46 -20.27 -13.02
CA ASP A 112 8.09 -20.67 -12.70
C ASP A 112 7.49 -19.77 -11.62
N ASP A 113 8.28 -19.39 -10.61
CA ASP A 113 7.88 -18.40 -9.62
C ASP A 113 7.70 -17.01 -10.24
N ALA A 114 8.57 -16.63 -11.18
CA ALA A 114 8.42 -15.37 -11.92
C ALA A 114 7.10 -15.35 -12.72
N ARG A 115 6.73 -16.47 -13.37
CA ARG A 115 5.47 -16.60 -14.10
C ARG A 115 4.24 -16.51 -13.18
N LYS A 116 4.28 -17.14 -12.00
CA LYS A 116 3.19 -17.01 -11.00
C LYS A 116 3.05 -15.58 -10.51
N PHE A 117 4.17 -14.89 -10.29
CA PHE A 117 4.18 -13.49 -9.90
C PHE A 117 3.59 -12.59 -10.99
N GLU A 118 4.01 -12.77 -12.26
CA GLU A 118 3.46 -12.06 -13.41
C GLU A 118 1.94 -12.23 -13.50
N GLU A 119 1.45 -13.47 -13.46
CA GLU A 119 0.02 -13.79 -13.47
C GLU A 119 -0.74 -13.08 -12.33
N ALA A 120 -0.19 -13.10 -11.11
CA ALA A 120 -0.81 -12.45 -9.96
C ALA A 120 -0.87 -10.92 -10.10
N LEU A 121 0.20 -10.32 -10.62
CA LEU A 121 0.30 -8.87 -10.82
C LEU A 121 -0.61 -8.40 -11.95
N VAL A 122 -0.61 -9.11 -13.09
CA VAL A 122 -1.48 -8.82 -14.24
C VAL A 122 -2.95 -8.96 -13.85
N ARG A 123 -3.32 -10.01 -13.13
CA ARG A 123 -4.69 -10.20 -12.61
C ARG A 123 -5.13 -9.02 -11.76
N ARG A 124 -4.26 -8.54 -10.86
CA ARG A 124 -4.58 -7.39 -10.01
C ARG A 124 -4.72 -6.09 -10.81
N ALA A 125 -3.85 -5.87 -11.80
CA ALA A 125 -3.96 -4.72 -12.70
C ALA A 125 -5.26 -4.77 -13.52
N ALA A 126 -5.65 -5.95 -14.01
CA ALA A 126 -6.91 -6.14 -14.71
C ALA A 126 -8.12 -5.85 -13.79
N THR A 127 -8.13 -6.35 -12.56
CA THR A 127 -9.19 -6.03 -11.58
C THR A 127 -9.28 -4.53 -11.30
N LEU A 128 -8.14 -3.82 -11.20
CA LEU A 128 -8.13 -2.36 -11.05
C LEU A 128 -8.79 -1.69 -12.25
N CYS A 129 -8.41 -2.08 -13.47
CA CYS A 129 -8.97 -1.55 -14.70
C CYS A 129 -10.49 -1.77 -14.77
N GLU A 130 -10.97 -2.99 -14.53
CA GLU A 130 -12.41 -3.29 -14.49
C GLU A 130 -13.15 -2.42 -13.48
N THR A 131 -12.55 -2.23 -12.31
CA THR A 131 -13.15 -1.45 -11.23
C THR A 131 -13.20 0.03 -11.57
N LEU A 132 -12.14 0.58 -12.18
CA LEU A 132 -12.13 1.95 -12.68
C LEU A 132 -13.13 2.16 -13.82
N LEU A 133 -13.24 1.21 -14.76
CA LEU A 133 -14.22 1.26 -15.84
C LEU A 133 -15.65 1.28 -15.29
N ARG A 134 -15.94 0.51 -14.24
CA ARG A 134 -17.24 0.53 -13.55
C ARG A 134 -17.56 1.89 -12.92
N GLN A 135 -16.53 2.60 -12.46
CA GLN A 135 -16.66 3.97 -11.94
C GLN A 135 -16.80 5.03 -13.05
N GLY A 136 -16.50 4.69 -14.31
CA GLY A 136 -16.70 5.58 -15.47
C GLY A 136 -18.14 5.69 -15.95
N THR A 137 -19.05 4.85 -15.44
CA THR A 137 -20.47 4.86 -15.80
C THR A 137 -21.19 6.04 -15.12
N PRO A 138 -22.06 6.80 -15.82
CA PRO A 138 -22.67 8.03 -15.29
C PRO A 138 -23.50 7.90 -14.01
N LEU A 139 -23.83 6.67 -13.61
CA LEU A 139 -24.69 6.36 -12.47
C LEU A 139 -23.92 5.95 -11.21
N THR A 140 -22.58 5.79 -11.28
CA THR A 140 -21.81 5.09 -10.23
C THR A 140 -20.57 5.84 -9.73
N ALA A 141 -20.19 6.96 -10.33
CA ALA A 141 -18.96 7.66 -9.96
C ALA A 141 -19.08 8.47 -8.66
N ALA A 142 -18.84 7.85 -7.51
CA ALA A 142 -18.64 8.56 -6.24
C ALA A 142 -17.19 9.08 -6.17
N ALA A 143 -16.96 10.22 -6.83
CA ALA A 143 -15.67 10.92 -6.86
C ALA A 143 -15.82 12.37 -6.39
N TYR A 144 -14.71 12.98 -5.93
CA TYR A 144 -14.69 14.43 -5.64
C TYR A 144 -15.02 15.26 -6.89
N ASP A 145 -14.50 14.88 -8.06
CA ASP A 145 -14.94 15.37 -9.37
C ASP A 145 -15.56 14.20 -10.14
N PRO A 146 -16.89 14.16 -10.33
CA PRO A 146 -17.58 13.09 -11.06
C PRO A 146 -17.09 12.90 -12.51
N GLN A 147 -16.41 13.88 -13.09
CA GLN A 147 -15.86 13.80 -14.46
C GLN A 147 -14.41 13.30 -14.49
N VAL A 148 -13.71 13.19 -13.35
CA VAL A 148 -12.28 12.85 -13.31
C VAL A 148 -12.00 11.49 -13.95
N VAL A 149 -12.80 10.49 -13.60
CA VAL A 149 -12.64 9.13 -14.11
C VAL A 149 -12.91 9.12 -15.62
N ARG A 150 -14.01 9.73 -16.06
CA ARG A 150 -14.38 9.80 -17.48
C ARG A 150 -13.33 10.51 -18.33
N ARG A 151 -12.77 11.62 -17.84
CA ARG A 151 -11.75 12.41 -18.54
C ARG A 151 -10.51 11.57 -18.84
N HIS A 152 -10.11 10.70 -17.92
CA HIS A 152 -8.89 9.90 -18.05
C HIS A 152 -9.11 8.52 -18.67
N LEU A 153 -10.34 8.00 -18.70
CA LEU A 153 -10.64 6.71 -19.32
C LEU A 153 -10.85 6.77 -20.85
N GLY A 154 -11.12 7.95 -21.42
CA GLY A 154 -11.35 8.10 -22.87
C GLY A 154 -10.30 7.42 -23.75
N PRO A 155 -9.00 7.76 -23.61
CA PRO A 155 -7.94 7.13 -24.39
C PRO A 155 -7.80 5.62 -24.18
N THR A 156 -8.10 5.12 -22.97
CA THR A 156 -8.05 3.69 -22.66
C THR A 156 -9.15 2.92 -23.38
N LEU A 157 -10.34 3.51 -23.53
CA LEU A 157 -11.45 2.91 -24.28
C LEU A 157 -11.14 2.83 -25.78
N ASP A 158 -10.45 3.83 -26.34
CA ASP A 158 -10.02 3.81 -27.74
C ASP A 158 -9.05 2.65 -28.02
N LEU A 159 -8.16 2.32 -27.06
CA LEU A 159 -7.26 1.18 -27.14
C LEU A 159 -7.96 -0.17 -26.92
N ALA A 160 -9.09 -0.20 -26.22
CA ALA A 160 -9.86 -1.42 -25.99
C ALA A 160 -10.66 -1.86 -27.23
N HIS A 161 -11.06 -0.91 -28.10
CA HIS A 161 -11.88 -1.18 -29.27
C HIS A 161 -11.22 -2.16 -30.28
N PRO A 162 -9.93 -2.04 -30.65
CA PRO A 162 -9.24 -3.01 -31.50
C PRO A 162 -9.18 -4.44 -30.91
N LEU A 163 -9.01 -4.57 -29.60
CA LEU A 163 -8.89 -5.88 -28.92
C LEU A 163 -10.19 -6.69 -29.03
N GLN A 164 -11.33 -6.02 -28.92
CA GLN A 164 -12.65 -6.63 -29.08
C GLN A 164 -12.84 -7.18 -30.51
N ALA A 165 -12.44 -6.42 -31.53
CA ALA A 165 -12.54 -6.84 -32.94
C ALA A 165 -11.73 -8.12 -33.23
N THR A 166 -10.53 -8.25 -32.65
CA THR A 166 -9.71 -9.47 -32.76
C THR A 166 -10.29 -10.68 -32.01
N SER A 167 -10.98 -10.48 -30.88
CA SER A 167 -11.63 -11.57 -30.15
C SER A 167 -12.85 -12.14 -30.89
N SER A 168 -13.62 -11.28 -31.59
CA SER A 168 -14.76 -11.72 -32.41
C SER A 168 -14.35 -12.45 -33.69
N SER A 169 -13.16 -12.18 -34.23
CA SER A 169 -12.66 -12.83 -35.45
C SER A 169 -12.16 -14.27 -35.24
N LYS A 170 -11.86 -14.70 -34.01
CA LYS A 170 -11.41 -16.09 -33.71
C LYS A 170 -12.56 -17.03 -33.34
N GLY A 171 -13.80 -16.55 -33.37
CA GLY A 171 -15.01 -17.30 -33.00
C GLY A 171 -16.02 -17.53 -34.12
N SER A 172 -15.64 -17.31 -35.39
CA SER A 172 -16.48 -17.58 -36.58
C SER A 172 -15.84 -18.61 -37.49
#